data_AF-A0AAW9EW90-F1
#
_entry.id   AF-A0AAW9EW90-F1
#
_cell.length_a   1.000
_cell.length_b   1.000
_cell.length_c   1.000
_cell.angle_alpha   90.00
_cell.angle_beta   90.00
_cell.angle_gamma   90.00
#
_symmetry.space_group_name_H-M   'P 1'
#
loop_
_entity.id
_entity.type
_entity.pdbx_description
1 polymer ?
#
loop_
_entity_poly.entity_id
_entity_poly.type
_entity_poly.pdbx_seq_one_letter_code
_entity_poly.pdbx_strand_id
1 'polypeptide(L)'
;MTNALERHKKGEAVVIPVILRECAWHQLPFGSIMAATIDGKAISRFASHDEGYVQVADAVSRAIANLEAKKPQQIVHAPAPANPMLQATDTVFTPRSSNLSLPKSFTDLDKDRARREGFEYVARYFANSLDELKKRHAGLDVDFHRPDNDSFTCAVYINGGKVGQCGVWCGSRNMGFGDICYSQSGVTRNSCNESLSVADNGQTLGFRTLMGLGYSNSRDSLLTNEGMAEHLWDMFFSPIQQRNR
;
A
#
# COMPACT_ATOMS: atom_id res chain seq x y z
N MET A 1 -2.75 10.95 -21.96
CA MET A 1 -1.28 10.73 -22.12
C MET A 1 -0.63 11.80 -23.00
N THR A 2 -1.15 12.08 -24.20
CA THR A 2 -0.58 13.04 -25.17
C THR A 2 -0.22 14.42 -24.56
N ASN A 3 -1.17 15.05 -23.85
CA ASN A 3 -0.95 16.35 -23.18
C ASN A 3 0.22 16.31 -22.19
N ALA A 4 0.35 15.25 -21.39
CA ALA A 4 1.43 15.11 -20.42
C ALA A 4 2.81 15.01 -21.10
N LEU A 5 2.90 14.27 -22.22
CA LEU A 5 4.13 14.14 -23.00
C LEU A 5 4.50 15.43 -23.73
N GLU A 6 3.53 16.18 -24.23
CA GLU A 6 3.76 17.50 -24.85
C GLU A 6 4.30 18.51 -23.82
N ARG A 7 3.68 18.56 -22.64
CA ARG A 7 4.17 19.41 -21.53
C ARG A 7 5.56 18.98 -21.06
N HIS A 8 5.85 17.68 -21.08
CA HIS A 8 7.18 17.18 -20.78
C HIS A 8 8.22 17.63 -21.79
N LYS A 9 7.92 17.55 -23.09
CA LYS A 9 8.78 18.06 -24.17
C LYS A 9 9.02 19.57 -24.04
N LYS A 10 8.02 20.33 -23.59
CA LYS A 10 8.12 21.77 -23.34
C LYS A 10 8.81 22.13 -22.02
N GLY A 11 9.11 21.16 -21.14
CA GLY A 11 9.67 21.40 -19.82
C GLY A 11 8.67 21.96 -18.78
N GLU A 12 7.37 21.99 -19.10
CA GLU A 12 6.28 22.47 -18.24
C GLU A 12 5.77 21.39 -17.26
N ALA A 13 6.21 20.15 -17.45
CA ALA A 13 5.93 19.01 -16.58
C ALA A 13 7.08 17.99 -16.66
N VAL A 14 7.19 17.12 -15.66
CA VAL A 14 8.11 15.97 -15.72
C VAL A 14 7.27 14.70 -15.74
N VAL A 15 7.43 13.89 -16.80
CA VAL A 15 6.81 12.58 -16.91
C VAL A 15 7.83 11.53 -16.44
N ILE A 16 7.39 10.65 -15.55
CA ILE A 16 8.22 9.59 -14.97
C ILE A 16 7.52 8.25 -15.24
N PRO A 17 7.94 7.48 -16.26
CA PRO A 17 7.34 6.18 -16.56
C PRO A 17 7.60 5.14 -15.47
N VAL A 18 6.55 4.49 -14.97
CA VAL A 18 6.66 3.37 -14.00
C VAL A 18 6.23 2.08 -14.70
N ILE A 19 7.16 1.13 -14.83
CA ILE A 19 6.92 -0.13 -15.54
C ILE A 19 6.61 -1.23 -14.53
N LEU A 20 5.33 -1.56 -14.34
CA LEU A 20 4.93 -2.54 -13.32
C LEU A 20 5.30 -3.98 -13.70
N ARG A 21 5.16 -4.33 -14.98
CA ARG A 21 5.44 -5.66 -15.54
C ARG A 21 6.21 -5.53 -16.84
N GLU A 22 6.92 -6.59 -17.23
CA GLU A 22 7.60 -6.62 -18.54
C GLU A 22 6.62 -6.43 -19.69
N CYS A 23 6.94 -5.47 -20.55
CA CYS A 23 6.21 -5.17 -21.76
C CYS A 23 7.14 -4.44 -22.75
N ALA A 24 6.73 -4.34 -24.01
CA ALA A 24 7.48 -3.66 -25.07
C ALA A 24 7.37 -2.11 -24.97
N TRP A 25 7.61 -1.55 -23.79
CA TRP A 25 7.37 -0.13 -23.51
C TRP A 25 8.30 0.82 -24.27
N HIS A 26 9.48 0.35 -24.68
CA HIS A 26 10.43 1.11 -25.52
C HIS A 26 9.84 1.53 -26.87
N GLN A 27 8.82 0.80 -27.38
CA GLN A 27 8.15 1.12 -28.64
C GLN A 27 7.01 2.14 -28.47
N LEU A 28 6.70 2.53 -27.23
CA LEU A 28 5.60 3.44 -26.93
C LEU A 28 6.07 4.91 -27.00
N PRO A 29 5.14 5.88 -27.10
CA PRO A 29 5.48 7.31 -27.21
C PRO A 29 6.33 7.89 -26.07
N PHE A 30 6.42 7.20 -24.94
CA PHE A 30 7.25 7.56 -23.78
C PHE A 30 8.51 6.71 -23.65
N GLY A 31 8.77 5.78 -24.57
CA GLY A 31 9.91 4.84 -24.53
C GLY A 31 11.27 5.52 -24.60
N SER A 32 11.33 6.78 -25.06
CA SER A 32 12.54 7.61 -25.02
C SER A 32 12.76 8.34 -23.70
N ILE A 33 11.79 8.31 -22.77
CA ILE A 33 11.90 8.94 -21.46
C ILE A 33 12.50 7.91 -20.50
N MET A 34 13.48 8.32 -19.70
CA MET A 34 14.04 7.47 -18.65
C MET A 34 12.94 7.03 -17.69
N ALA A 35 12.78 5.72 -17.54
CA ALA A 35 11.86 5.13 -16.58
C ALA A 35 12.30 5.43 -15.13
N ALA A 36 11.37 5.24 -14.21
CA ALA A 36 11.55 5.54 -12.79
C ALA A 36 12.61 4.66 -12.12
N THR A 37 12.69 3.39 -12.53
CA THR A 37 13.64 2.41 -12.03
C THR A 37 14.96 2.49 -12.78
N ILE A 38 16.05 2.09 -12.11
CA ILE A 38 17.37 1.99 -12.73
C ILE A 38 17.28 1.01 -13.91
N ASP A 39 17.86 1.42 -15.05
CA ASP A 39 17.82 0.69 -16.33
C ASP A 39 16.41 0.37 -16.88
N GLY A 40 15.37 1.01 -16.35
CA GLY A 40 13.98 0.77 -16.75
C GLY A 40 13.48 -0.65 -16.46
N LYS A 41 14.09 -1.30 -15.47
CA LYS A 41 13.70 -2.63 -14.99
C LYS A 41 12.26 -2.61 -14.47
N ALA A 42 11.44 -3.57 -14.91
CA ALA A 42 10.06 -3.68 -14.44
C ALA A 42 9.99 -4.00 -12.93
N ILE A 43 9.01 -3.45 -12.21
CA ILE A 43 8.82 -3.70 -10.77
C ILE A 43 8.73 -5.21 -10.48
N SER A 44 8.05 -5.97 -11.34
CA SER A 44 7.93 -7.42 -11.23
C SER A 44 9.26 -8.20 -11.35
N ARG A 45 10.37 -7.56 -11.71
CA ARG A 45 11.70 -8.20 -11.85
C ARG A 45 12.63 -7.91 -10.67
N PHE A 46 12.22 -7.11 -9.71
CA PHE A 46 12.96 -6.93 -8.47
C PHE A 46 12.78 -8.14 -7.54
N ALA A 47 13.74 -8.36 -6.64
CA ALA A 47 13.65 -9.45 -5.68
C ALA A 47 12.49 -9.24 -4.69
N SER A 48 12.21 -7.96 -4.36
CA SER A 48 10.99 -7.50 -3.70
C SER A 48 10.39 -6.35 -4.49
N HIS A 49 9.05 -6.27 -4.55
CA HIS A 49 8.36 -5.12 -5.16
C HIS A 49 8.70 -3.81 -4.45
N ASP A 50 8.95 -3.86 -3.14
CA ASP A 50 9.33 -2.69 -2.33
C ASP A 50 10.62 -2.05 -2.85
N GLU A 51 11.59 -2.86 -3.28
CA GLU A 51 12.84 -2.37 -3.85
C GLU A 51 12.59 -1.56 -5.12
N GLY A 52 11.70 -2.03 -5.99
CA GLY A 52 11.27 -1.30 -7.18
C GLY A 52 10.53 -0.01 -6.83
N TYR A 53 9.64 -0.04 -5.83
CA TYR A 53 8.87 1.14 -5.41
C TYR A 53 9.74 2.22 -4.75
N VAL A 54 10.78 1.84 -4.00
CA VAL A 54 11.75 2.79 -3.46
C VAL A 54 12.44 3.56 -4.60
N GLN A 55 12.86 2.86 -5.66
CA GLN A 55 13.47 3.52 -6.81
C GLN A 55 12.50 4.49 -7.53
N VAL A 56 11.21 4.13 -7.58
CA VAL A 56 10.18 5.03 -8.11
C VAL A 56 10.05 6.30 -7.26
N ALA A 57 9.98 6.17 -5.94
CA ALA A 57 9.91 7.30 -5.02
C ALA A 57 11.15 8.21 -5.11
N ASP A 58 12.34 7.61 -5.25
CA ASP A 58 13.58 8.35 -5.45
C ASP A 58 13.59 9.11 -6.78
N ALA A 59 13.06 8.52 -7.85
CA ALA A 59 12.96 9.19 -9.15
C ALA A 59 12.02 10.40 -9.11
N VAL A 60 10.88 10.29 -8.41
CA VAL A 60 9.97 11.41 -8.16
C VAL A 60 10.67 12.50 -7.36
N SER A 61 11.38 12.13 -6.29
CA SER A 61 12.11 13.08 -5.44
C SER A 61 13.18 13.85 -6.22
N ARG A 62 13.95 13.16 -7.09
CA ARG A 62 14.92 13.79 -7.99
C ARG A 62 14.26 14.75 -8.99
N ALA A 63 13.13 14.36 -9.56
CA ALA A 63 12.39 15.21 -10.49
C ALA A 63 11.90 16.51 -9.84
N ILE A 64 11.41 16.43 -8.60
CA ILE A 64 10.99 17.60 -7.82
C ILE A 64 12.18 18.52 -7.55
N ALA A 65 13.31 17.99 -7.06
CA ALA A 65 14.50 18.78 -6.79
C ALA A 65 15.00 19.52 -8.05
N ASN A 66 14.98 18.86 -9.22
CA ASN A 66 15.35 19.46 -10.50
C ASN A 66 14.39 20.57 -10.96
N LEU A 67 13.09 20.45 -10.64
CA LEU A 67 12.09 21.48 -10.92
C LEU A 67 12.30 22.71 -10.03
N GLU A 68 12.59 22.50 -8.75
CA GLU A 68 12.88 23.58 -7.80
C GLU A 68 14.17 24.33 -8.19
N ALA A 69 15.21 23.61 -8.60
CA ALA A 69 16.47 24.20 -9.05
C ALA A 69 16.34 25.02 -10.35
N LYS A 70 15.36 24.73 -11.21
CA LYS A 70 15.12 25.43 -12.48
C LYS A 70 14.20 26.64 -12.36
N LYS A 71 13.60 26.90 -11.21
CA LYS A 71 12.73 28.07 -11.02
C LYS A 71 13.59 29.34 -10.95
N PRO A 72 13.44 30.32 -11.86
CA PRO A 72 14.07 31.62 -11.70
C PRO A 72 13.53 32.24 -10.42
N GLN A 73 14.44 32.62 -9.51
CA GLN A 73 14.10 33.41 -8.33
C GLN A 73 13.40 34.69 -8.80
N GLN A 74 12.11 34.84 -8.50
CA GLN A 74 11.45 36.14 -8.54
C GLN A 74 12.05 36.97 -7.40
N ILE A 75 13.03 37.80 -7.77
CA ILE A 75 13.66 38.78 -6.89
C ILE A 75 12.61 39.86 -6.58
N VAL A 76 12.09 39.84 -5.36
CA VAL A 76 11.43 41.02 -4.77
C VAL A 76 12.56 41.95 -4.30
N HIS A 77 12.79 43.04 -5.03
CA HIS A 77 13.76 44.09 -4.69
C HIS A 77 13.22 44.96 -3.55
N ALA A 78 14.00 45.11 -2.47
CA ALA A 78 14.03 46.30 -1.62
C ALA A 78 15.51 46.74 -1.47
N PRO A 79 15.86 48.04 -1.47
CA PRO A 79 17.25 48.48 -1.68
C PRO A 79 18.05 48.74 -0.38
N ALA A 80 19.22 48.07 -0.30
CA ALA A 80 20.58 48.54 0.07
C ALA A 80 20.89 49.07 1.50
N PRO A 81 22.17 49.21 1.96
CA PRO A 81 23.46 48.98 1.26
C PRO A 81 24.60 48.23 2.05
N ALA A 82 25.66 47.86 1.30
CA ALA A 82 27.11 47.71 1.62
C ALA A 82 27.57 46.76 2.76
N ASN A 83 28.57 45.88 2.63
CA ASN A 83 29.86 45.89 1.91
C ASN A 83 30.37 44.43 1.70
N PRO A 84 31.43 44.20 0.90
CA PRO A 84 31.80 42.89 0.35
C PRO A 84 32.84 42.15 1.20
N MET A 85 32.75 40.81 1.26
CA MET A 85 33.93 39.96 1.41
C MET A 85 33.62 38.54 0.90
N LEU A 86 34.53 38.06 0.05
CA LEU A 86 34.64 36.66 -0.35
C LEU A 86 34.61 35.74 0.86
N GLN A 87 33.89 34.63 0.78
CA GLN A 87 34.50 33.32 0.92
C GLN A 87 33.55 32.22 0.46
N ALA A 88 34.10 31.37 -0.41
CA ALA A 88 33.51 30.13 -0.85
C ALA A 88 33.05 29.30 0.34
N THR A 89 31.82 28.81 0.29
CA THR A 89 31.52 27.52 0.88
C THR A 89 31.23 26.58 -0.27
N ASP A 90 32.23 25.72 -0.51
CA ASP A 90 32.02 24.42 -1.13
C ASP A 90 30.66 23.88 -0.71
N THR A 91 29.72 23.79 -1.66
CA THR A 91 28.64 22.81 -1.51
C THR A 91 29.26 21.47 -1.83
N VAL A 92 30.09 21.00 -0.88
CA VAL A 92 30.39 19.60 -0.67
C VAL A 92 29.06 18.88 -0.84
N PHE A 93 28.99 17.97 -1.81
CA PHE A 93 27.93 16.98 -1.86
C PHE A 93 28.10 16.15 -0.59
N THR A 94 27.52 16.61 0.51
CA THR A 94 27.44 15.81 1.72
C THR A 94 26.37 14.77 1.43
N PRO A 95 26.70 13.47 1.32
CA PRO A 95 25.68 12.45 1.24
C PRO A 95 24.84 12.55 2.52
N ARG A 96 23.65 13.13 2.42
CA ARG A 96 22.66 13.14 3.50
C ARG A 96 21.79 11.91 3.36
N SER A 97 21.53 11.22 4.47
CA SER A 97 20.69 10.02 4.47
C SER A 97 19.28 10.33 3.96
N SER A 98 18.71 9.46 3.12
CA SER A 98 17.29 9.52 2.72
C SER A 98 16.35 9.28 3.92
N ASN A 99 16.89 8.78 5.03
CA ASN A 99 16.18 8.48 6.27
C ASN A 99 16.37 9.62 7.29
N LEU A 100 15.83 10.79 6.98
CA LEU A 100 15.81 11.97 7.87
C LEU A 100 14.55 12.04 8.75
N SER A 101 13.67 11.03 8.65
CA SER A 101 12.49 10.92 9.49
C SER A 101 12.88 10.50 10.90
N LEU A 102 12.67 11.38 11.87
CA LEU A 102 12.76 11.00 13.27
C LEU A 102 11.62 10.03 13.61
N PRO A 103 11.85 9.04 14.50
CA PRO A 103 10.80 8.14 14.95
C PRO A 103 9.61 8.92 15.48
N LYS A 104 8.42 8.71 14.89
CA LYS A 104 7.17 9.17 15.47
C LYS A 104 6.75 8.17 16.54
N SER A 105 6.55 8.66 17.76
CA SER A 105 5.86 7.89 18.79
C SER A 105 4.36 7.92 18.52
N PHE A 106 3.76 6.76 18.30
CA PHE A 106 2.31 6.63 18.14
C PHE A 106 1.63 6.45 19.50
N THR A 107 0.60 7.24 19.74
CA THR A 107 -0.21 7.14 20.96
C THR A 107 -1.16 5.95 20.89
N ASP A 108 -1.70 5.52 22.03
CA ASP A 108 -2.75 4.49 22.05
C ASP A 108 -4.00 4.91 21.28
N LEU A 109 -4.33 6.21 21.30
CA LEU A 109 -5.42 6.77 20.48
C LEU A 109 -5.16 6.59 18.98
N ASP A 110 -3.92 6.76 18.52
CA ASP A 110 -3.55 6.54 17.12
C ASP A 110 -3.70 5.07 16.74
N LYS A 111 -3.26 4.16 17.62
CA LYS A 111 -3.42 2.71 17.41
C LYS A 111 -4.88 2.29 17.37
N ASP A 112 -5.71 2.83 18.27
CA ASP A 112 -7.14 2.53 18.32
C ASP A 112 -7.91 3.11 17.13
N ARG A 113 -7.45 4.23 16.55
CA ARG A 113 -7.96 4.75 15.28
C ARG A 113 -7.55 3.87 14.12
N ALA A 114 -6.26 3.56 13.99
CA ALA A 114 -5.72 2.70 12.93
C ALA A 114 -6.41 1.33 12.92
N ARG A 115 -6.67 0.76 14.10
CA ARG A 115 -7.46 -0.47 14.26
C ARG A 115 -8.85 -0.37 13.64
N ARG A 116 -9.64 0.65 14.02
CA ARG A 116 -11.02 0.83 13.53
C ARG A 116 -11.06 1.11 12.03
N GLU A 117 -10.15 1.96 11.55
CA GLU A 117 -10.02 2.29 10.14
C GLU A 117 -9.60 1.07 9.31
N GLY A 118 -8.67 0.26 9.81
CA GLY A 118 -8.26 -0.99 9.19
C GLY A 118 -9.42 -1.99 9.09
N PHE A 119 -10.17 -2.20 10.18
CA PHE A 119 -11.34 -3.07 10.15
C PHE A 119 -12.40 -2.60 9.14
N GLU A 120 -12.70 -1.30 9.13
CA GLU A 120 -13.66 -0.72 8.19
C GLU A 120 -13.19 -0.86 6.73
N TYR A 121 -11.89 -0.69 6.48
CA TYR A 121 -11.30 -0.92 5.17
C TYR A 121 -11.51 -2.38 4.72
N VAL A 122 -11.23 -3.36 5.59
CA VAL A 122 -11.42 -4.78 5.30
C VAL A 122 -12.89 -5.10 5.02
N ALA A 123 -13.81 -4.59 5.83
CA ALA A 123 -15.24 -4.81 5.62
C ALA A 123 -15.70 -4.30 4.25
N ARG A 124 -15.27 -3.09 3.86
CA ARG A 124 -15.57 -2.52 2.53
C ARG A 124 -14.92 -3.30 1.41
N TYR A 125 -13.67 -3.72 1.59
CA TYR A 125 -12.94 -4.53 0.61
C TYR A 125 -13.67 -5.85 0.34
N PHE A 126 -14.07 -6.57 1.39
CA PHE A 126 -14.83 -7.83 1.27
C PHE A 126 -16.18 -7.64 0.61
N ALA A 127 -16.97 -6.64 1.02
CA ALA A 127 -18.27 -6.35 0.42
C ALA A 127 -18.15 -6.08 -1.09
N ASN A 128 -17.21 -5.20 -1.49
CA ASN A 128 -16.98 -4.89 -2.89
C ASN A 128 -16.49 -6.10 -3.69
N SER A 129 -15.61 -6.91 -3.12
CA SER A 129 -15.04 -8.09 -3.77
C SER A 129 -16.10 -9.18 -3.98
N LEU A 130 -16.99 -9.39 -3.01
CA LEU A 130 -18.12 -10.31 -3.12
C LEU A 130 -19.15 -9.84 -4.15
N ASP A 131 -19.46 -8.54 -4.18
CA ASP A 131 -20.36 -7.95 -5.18
C ASP A 131 -19.80 -8.12 -6.60
N GLU A 132 -18.50 -7.91 -6.78
CA GLU A 132 -17.83 -8.12 -8.04
C GLU A 132 -17.79 -9.60 -8.44
N LEU A 133 -17.55 -10.49 -7.48
CA LEU A 133 -17.57 -11.94 -7.69
C LEU A 133 -18.95 -12.41 -8.18
N LYS A 134 -20.04 -11.93 -7.55
CA LYS A 134 -21.42 -12.24 -7.96
C LYS A 134 -21.71 -11.75 -9.39
N LYS A 135 -21.24 -10.56 -9.76
CA LYS A 135 -21.45 -10.00 -11.12
C LYS A 135 -20.74 -10.79 -12.21
N ARG A 136 -19.58 -11.39 -11.91
CA ARG A 136 -18.74 -12.09 -12.89
C ARG A 136 -19.13 -13.55 -13.12
N HIS A 137 -19.85 -14.19 -12.19
CA HIS A 137 -20.13 -15.63 -12.25
C HIS A 137 -21.63 -15.92 -12.08
N ALA A 138 -22.29 -16.30 -13.18
CA ALA A 138 -23.67 -16.77 -13.14
C ALA A 138 -23.77 -18.09 -12.33
N GLY A 139 -24.76 -18.20 -11.44
CA GLY A 139 -24.94 -19.35 -10.55
C GLY A 139 -24.16 -19.28 -9.23
N LEU A 140 -23.43 -18.18 -9.01
CA LEU A 140 -22.79 -17.86 -7.74
C LEU A 140 -23.64 -16.84 -6.97
N ASP A 141 -23.93 -17.14 -5.71
CA ASP A 141 -24.53 -16.22 -4.76
C ASP A 141 -23.57 -15.93 -3.61
N VAL A 142 -23.68 -14.73 -3.05
CA VAL A 142 -22.90 -14.28 -1.90
C VAL A 142 -23.83 -13.77 -0.82
N ASP A 143 -23.44 -13.98 0.42
CA ASP A 143 -24.06 -13.39 1.60
C ASP A 143 -23.00 -12.62 2.38
N PHE A 144 -23.27 -11.36 2.65
CA PHE A 144 -22.43 -10.50 3.49
C PHE A 144 -23.31 -9.91 4.59
N HIS A 145 -22.99 -10.24 5.83
CA HIS A 145 -23.78 -9.85 6.98
C HIS A 145 -22.90 -9.16 8.02
N ARG A 146 -23.31 -7.96 8.45
CA ARG A 146 -22.61 -7.17 9.46
C ARG A 146 -23.51 -7.01 10.68
N PRO A 147 -23.37 -7.86 11.72
CA PRO A 147 -24.24 -7.80 12.89
C PRO A 147 -23.97 -6.57 13.77
N ASP A 148 -22.73 -6.07 13.79
CA ASP A 148 -22.34 -4.89 14.56
C ASP A 148 -21.18 -4.12 13.90
N ASN A 149 -20.74 -3.04 14.54
CA ASN A 149 -19.66 -2.20 14.01
C ASN A 149 -18.28 -2.86 14.07
N ASP A 150 -18.15 -3.96 14.80
CA ASP A 150 -16.89 -4.61 15.17
C ASP A 150 -16.75 -6.02 14.58
N SER A 151 -17.73 -6.49 13.80
CA SER A 151 -17.70 -7.81 13.19
C SER A 151 -18.54 -7.91 11.92
N PHE A 152 -18.13 -8.80 11.02
CA PHE A 152 -18.93 -9.21 9.86
C PHE A 152 -18.69 -10.68 9.52
N THR A 153 -19.66 -11.30 8.85
CA THR A 153 -19.55 -12.64 8.27
C THR A 153 -19.79 -12.59 6.77
N CYS A 154 -19.14 -13.50 6.07
CA CYS A 154 -19.26 -13.67 4.64
C CYS A 154 -19.52 -15.13 4.28
N ALA A 155 -20.30 -15.41 3.24
CA ALA A 155 -20.46 -16.75 2.69
C ALA A 155 -20.63 -16.71 1.17
N VAL A 156 -20.12 -17.73 0.49
CA VAL A 156 -20.24 -17.92 -0.96
C VAL A 156 -20.96 -19.24 -1.22
N TYR A 157 -21.89 -19.20 -2.16
CA TYR A 157 -22.74 -20.30 -2.57
C TYR A 157 -22.59 -20.52 -4.08
N ILE A 158 -22.50 -21.77 -4.49
CA ILE A 158 -22.50 -22.16 -5.91
C ILE A 158 -23.66 -23.13 -6.10
N ASN A 159 -24.57 -22.80 -7.03
CA ASN A 159 -25.80 -23.59 -7.29
C ASN A 159 -26.61 -23.89 -6.01
N GLY A 160 -26.66 -22.94 -5.07
CA GLY A 160 -27.37 -23.06 -3.79
C GLY A 160 -26.60 -23.79 -2.67
N GLY A 161 -25.47 -24.43 -2.96
CA GLY A 161 -24.61 -25.07 -1.96
C GLY A 161 -23.57 -24.11 -1.39
N LYS A 162 -23.43 -24.04 -0.06
CA LYS A 162 -22.39 -23.21 0.60
C LYS A 162 -21.01 -23.83 0.35
N VAL A 163 -20.13 -23.11 -0.34
CA VAL A 163 -18.77 -23.58 -0.69
C VAL A 163 -17.67 -22.97 0.17
N GLY A 164 -17.96 -21.85 0.84
CA GLY A 164 -17.04 -21.21 1.79
C GLY A 164 -17.76 -20.18 2.65
N GLN A 165 -17.19 -19.93 3.83
CA GLN A 165 -17.63 -18.86 4.72
C GLN A 165 -16.45 -18.31 5.52
N CYS A 166 -16.62 -17.10 6.03
CA CYS A 166 -15.66 -16.44 6.90
C CYS A 166 -16.37 -15.56 7.93
N GLY A 167 -15.65 -15.22 9.00
CA GLY A 167 -15.96 -14.12 9.89
C GLY A 167 -14.70 -13.32 10.19
N VAL A 168 -14.86 -12.00 10.26
CA VAL A 168 -13.80 -11.07 10.66
C VAL A 168 -14.35 -10.19 11.76
N TRP A 169 -13.56 -9.97 12.81
CA TRP A 169 -13.97 -9.12 13.92
C TRP A 169 -12.80 -8.42 14.59
N CYS A 170 -13.09 -7.31 15.25
CA CYS A 170 -12.21 -6.62 16.17
C CYS A 170 -11.92 -7.53 17.39
N GLY A 171 -10.66 -7.94 17.57
CA GLY A 171 -10.26 -8.85 18.65
C GLY A 171 -10.19 -8.19 20.04
N SER A 172 -10.36 -8.96 21.11
CA SER A 172 -10.17 -8.43 22.46
C SER A 172 -8.72 -8.67 22.89
N ARG A 173 -7.97 -7.60 23.19
CA ARG A 173 -6.59 -7.68 23.71
C ARG A 173 -6.49 -8.53 24.98
N ASN A 174 -7.58 -8.67 25.72
CA ASN A 174 -7.64 -9.48 26.95
C ASN A 174 -7.69 -10.99 26.71
N MET A 175 -8.02 -11.44 25.50
CA MET A 175 -8.14 -12.86 25.16
C MET A 175 -6.93 -13.42 24.40
N GLY A 176 -5.82 -12.68 24.36
CA GLY A 176 -4.60 -13.10 23.66
C GLY A 176 -4.68 -13.06 22.13
N PHE A 177 -5.79 -12.56 21.58
CA PHE A 177 -5.92 -12.29 20.15
C PHE A 177 -5.47 -10.87 19.80
N GLY A 178 -5.04 -10.68 18.56
CA GLY A 178 -4.69 -9.37 18.02
C GLY A 178 -5.88 -8.42 17.91
N ASP A 179 -5.64 -7.26 17.29
CA ASP A 179 -6.62 -6.19 17.10
C ASP A 179 -7.72 -6.54 16.07
N ILE A 180 -7.40 -7.38 15.06
CA ILE A 180 -8.33 -7.89 14.05
C ILE A 180 -8.17 -9.42 13.96
N CYS A 181 -9.27 -10.15 13.93
CA CYS A 181 -9.31 -11.61 13.92
C CYS A 181 -10.06 -12.13 12.71
N TYR A 182 -9.68 -13.31 12.23
CA TYR A 182 -10.28 -13.99 11.10
C TYR A 182 -10.53 -15.47 11.40
N SER A 183 -11.67 -15.99 10.98
CA SER A 183 -12.00 -17.42 11.08
C SER A 183 -12.83 -17.89 9.89
N GLN A 184 -12.53 -19.08 9.38
CA GLN A 184 -13.31 -19.75 8.34
C GLN A 184 -14.64 -20.32 8.87
N SER A 185 -14.81 -20.36 10.19
CA SER A 185 -16.04 -20.87 10.83
C SER A 185 -17.06 -19.76 11.14
N GLY A 186 -16.81 -18.52 10.69
CA GLY A 186 -17.60 -17.34 11.07
C GLY A 186 -16.98 -16.62 12.27
N VAL A 187 -17.72 -15.69 12.88
CA VAL A 187 -17.23 -14.92 14.04
C VAL A 187 -17.22 -15.82 15.28
N THR A 188 -16.02 -16.18 15.75
CA THR A 188 -15.81 -17.09 16.88
C THR A 188 -15.03 -16.38 17.99
N ARG A 189 -15.59 -16.27 19.20
CA ARG A 189 -14.96 -15.47 20.28
C ARG A 189 -13.82 -16.18 21.04
N ASN A 190 -13.60 -17.47 20.78
CA ASN A 190 -12.63 -18.30 21.51
C ASN A 190 -11.55 -18.94 20.63
N SER A 191 -11.62 -18.76 19.32
CA SER A 191 -10.67 -19.32 18.36
C SER A 191 -10.66 -18.46 17.11
N CYS A 192 -9.52 -18.39 16.43
CA CYS A 192 -9.40 -17.78 15.12
C CYS A 192 -8.34 -18.54 14.32
N ASN A 193 -8.43 -18.48 13.00
CA ASN A 193 -7.39 -19.02 12.12
C ASN A 193 -6.21 -18.03 12.01
N GLU A 194 -6.52 -16.73 12.04
CA GLU A 194 -5.53 -15.66 12.01
C GLU A 194 -5.96 -14.52 12.92
N SER A 195 -4.98 -13.81 13.47
CA SER A 195 -5.18 -12.52 14.11
C SER A 195 -4.06 -11.56 13.75
N LEU A 196 -4.38 -10.30 13.54
CA LEU A 196 -3.44 -9.24 13.21
C LEU A 196 -3.42 -8.21 14.33
N SER A 197 -2.24 -7.72 14.67
CA SER A 197 -2.06 -6.63 15.62
C SER A 197 -1.60 -5.37 14.92
N VAL A 198 -2.11 -4.23 15.40
CA VAL A 198 -1.59 -2.92 15.03
C VAL A 198 -0.15 -2.83 15.49
N ALA A 199 0.73 -2.49 14.55
CA ALA A 199 2.15 -2.29 14.78
C ALA A 199 2.61 -1.01 14.07
N ASP A 200 3.80 -0.53 14.41
CA ASP A 200 4.46 0.54 13.71
C ASP A 200 5.91 0.17 13.37
N ASN A 201 6.48 0.93 12.43
CA ASN A 201 7.89 0.89 12.06
C ASN A 201 8.61 2.20 12.42
N GLY A 202 8.07 2.96 13.38
CA GLY A 202 8.57 4.31 13.73
C GLY A 202 8.21 5.41 12.72
N GLN A 203 7.56 5.11 11.60
CA GLN A 203 7.15 6.10 10.59
C GLN A 203 5.65 6.01 10.27
N THR A 204 5.10 4.81 10.21
CA THR A 204 3.72 4.51 9.84
C THR A 204 3.12 3.44 10.75
N LEU A 205 1.80 3.52 10.97
CA LEU A 205 1.01 2.43 11.55
C LEU A 205 0.57 1.46 10.45
N GLY A 206 0.50 0.18 10.80
CA GLY A 206 0.01 -0.90 9.95
C GLY A 206 -0.31 -2.14 10.79
N PHE A 207 -0.35 -3.31 10.16
CA PHE A 207 -0.75 -4.56 10.80
C PHE A 207 0.30 -5.65 10.63
N ARG A 208 0.53 -6.45 11.68
CA ARG A 208 1.36 -7.66 11.60
C ARG A 208 0.52 -8.89 11.88
N THR A 209 0.70 -9.93 11.07
CA THR A 209 0.06 -11.24 11.24
C THR A 209 0.65 -11.96 12.46
N LEU A 210 -0.20 -12.56 13.28
CA LEU A 210 0.25 -13.27 14.49
C LEU A 210 0.29 -14.79 14.32
N MET A 211 -0.52 -15.38 13.45
CA MET A 211 -0.68 -16.84 13.30
C MET A 211 -0.21 -17.27 11.91
N GLY A 212 1.10 -17.44 11.78
CA GLY A 212 1.75 -17.79 10.52
C GLY A 212 1.35 -19.17 9.99
N LEU A 213 0.31 -19.21 9.14
CA LEU A 213 0.03 -20.33 8.24
C LEU A 213 0.36 -19.89 6.80
N GLY A 214 1.62 -20.12 6.39
CA GLY A 214 1.98 -20.16 4.96
C GLY A 214 2.74 -18.97 4.35
N TYR A 215 2.88 -17.84 5.05
CA TYR A 215 3.73 -16.72 4.59
C TYR A 215 5.00 -16.63 5.46
N SER A 216 6.01 -17.43 5.12
CA SER A 216 7.27 -17.55 5.89
C SER A 216 8.11 -16.27 5.98
N ASN A 217 7.74 -15.18 5.27
CA ASN A 217 8.38 -13.86 5.34
C ASN A 217 7.44 -12.72 5.78
N SER A 218 6.13 -12.95 5.99
CA SER A 218 5.15 -11.87 6.26
C SER A 218 4.96 -11.55 7.74
N ARG A 219 5.47 -12.39 8.65
CA ARG A 219 5.31 -12.16 10.11
C ARG A 219 6.05 -10.90 10.58
N ASP A 220 7.13 -10.54 9.89
CA ASP A 220 7.93 -9.35 10.16
C ASP A 220 7.52 -8.13 9.31
N SER A 221 6.77 -8.33 8.22
CA SER A 221 6.34 -7.24 7.34
C SER A 221 5.16 -6.48 7.93
N LEU A 222 5.29 -5.15 8.03
CA LEU A 222 4.20 -4.27 8.41
C LEU A 222 3.23 -4.11 7.22
N LEU A 223 2.06 -4.73 7.29
CA LEU A 223 1.03 -4.68 6.26
C LEU A 223 0.30 -3.33 6.30
N THR A 224 0.02 -2.79 5.13
CA THR A 224 -0.95 -1.69 4.95
C THR A 224 -2.37 -2.21 5.13
N ASN A 225 -3.36 -1.32 5.17
CA ASN A 225 -4.78 -1.72 5.19
C ASN A 225 -5.14 -2.60 3.98
N GLU A 226 -4.59 -2.27 2.81
CA GLU A 226 -4.74 -3.04 1.58
C GLU A 226 -4.10 -4.42 1.70
N GLY A 227 -2.83 -4.49 2.12
CA GLY A 227 -2.13 -5.78 2.28
C GLY A 227 -2.79 -6.68 3.32
N MET A 228 -3.34 -6.12 4.40
CA MET A 228 -4.16 -6.88 5.35
C MET A 228 -5.44 -7.42 4.70
N ALA A 229 -6.17 -6.59 3.95
CA ALA A 229 -7.41 -7.00 3.31
C ALA A 229 -7.18 -8.10 2.26
N GLU A 230 -6.14 -7.96 1.44
CA GLU A 230 -5.72 -8.98 0.48
C GLU A 230 -5.33 -10.29 1.18
N HIS A 231 -4.55 -10.21 2.26
CA HIS A 231 -4.15 -11.39 3.03
C HIS A 231 -5.36 -12.16 3.60
N LEU A 232 -6.30 -11.44 4.21
CA LEU A 232 -7.54 -12.05 4.74
C LEU A 232 -8.43 -12.60 3.63
N TRP A 233 -8.53 -11.89 2.50
CA TRP A 233 -9.30 -12.32 1.34
C TRP A 233 -8.72 -13.59 0.73
N ASP A 234 -7.40 -13.68 0.58
CA ASP A 234 -6.72 -14.86 0.06
C ASP A 234 -6.97 -16.09 0.94
N MET A 235 -6.94 -15.94 2.27
CA MET A 235 -7.29 -17.02 3.20
C MET A 235 -8.74 -17.50 3.07
N PHE A 236 -9.65 -16.61 2.66
CA PHE A 236 -11.05 -16.94 2.44
C PHE A 236 -11.29 -17.58 1.07
N PHE A 237 -10.74 -16.97 0.01
CA PHE A 237 -11.11 -17.28 -1.36
C PHE A 237 -10.22 -18.36 -1.99
N SER A 238 -8.95 -18.48 -1.60
CA SER A 238 -8.04 -19.50 -2.14
C SER A 238 -8.57 -20.93 -1.99
N PRO A 239 -9.10 -21.36 -0.82
CA PRO A 239 -9.68 -22.70 -0.68
C PRO A 239 -10.91 -22.92 -1.57
N ILE A 240 -11.70 -21.87 -1.81
CA ILE A 240 -12.88 -21.93 -2.68
C ILE A 240 -12.44 -22.12 -4.14
N GLN A 241 -11.44 -21.38 -4.58
CA GLN A 241 -10.86 -21.53 -5.93
C GLN A 241 -10.28 -22.93 -6.15
N GLN A 242 -9.55 -23.47 -5.18
CA GLN A 242 -8.94 -24.80 -5.31
C GLN A 242 -9.97 -25.93 -5.38
N ARG A 243 -11.10 -25.81 -4.68
CA ARG A 243 -12.18 -26.82 -4.69
C ARG A 243 -13.04 -26.82 -5.96
N ASN A 244 -13.00 -25.72 -6.72
CA ASN A 244 -13.80 -25.52 -7.94
C ASN A 244 -12.93 -25.47 -9.21
N ARG A 245 -11.68 -25.96 -9.14
CA ARG A 245 -10.82 -26.19 -10.31
C ARG A 245 -11.08 -27.56 -10.92
#